data_AF-A0A2X3KC38-F1
#
_entry.id   AF-A0A2X3KC38-F1
#
_cell.length_a   1.000
_cell.length_b   1.000
_cell.length_c   1.000
_cell.angle_alpha   90.00
_cell.angle_beta   90.00
_cell.angle_gamma   90.00
#
_symmetry.space_group_name_H-M   'P 1'
#
loop_
_entity.id
_entity.type
_entity.pdbx_description
1 polymer ?
#
loop_
_entity_poly.entity_id
_entity_poly.type
_entity_poly.pdbx_seq_one_letter_code
_entity_poly.pdbx_strand_id
1 'polypeptide(L)'
;MKIVIFCANSQRLTVKSVTTKKSKSGYKSKITIYESESCEGCKYKSSCTKAKGNKKITTSKKFAHLREKSLENIKTDKGILLRKNRSIQVEGVFVVIKTRLWFQKIFDARN
;
A
#
# COMPACT_ATOMS: atom_id res chain seq x y z
N MET A 1 -3.17 8.38 18.21
CA MET A 1 -2.56 7.04 18.04
C MET A 1 -1.04 7.14 17.94
N LYS A 2 -0.28 6.59 18.91
CA LYS A 2 1.18 6.49 18.82
C LYS A 2 1.51 5.24 18.01
N ILE A 3 2.11 5.39 16.83
CA ILE A 3 2.57 4.26 16.02
C ILE A 3 3.82 3.71 16.72
N VAL A 4 3.70 2.51 17.27
CA VAL A 4 4.80 1.74 17.83
C VAL A 4 5.08 0.59 16.87
N ILE A 5 6.33 0.48 16.42
CA ILE A 5 6.74 -0.58 15.49
C ILE A 5 7.71 -1.50 16.21
N PHE A 6 7.45 -2.80 16.14
CA PHE A 6 8.31 -3.83 16.69
C PHE A 6 9.08 -4.54 15.58
N CYS A 7 10.30 -4.95 15.90
CA CYS A 7 11.11 -5.83 15.07
C CYS A 7 10.69 -7.29 15.27
N ALA A 8 11.14 -8.18 14.38
CA ALA A 8 10.96 -9.64 14.54
C ALA A 8 11.63 -10.18 15.81
N ASN A 9 12.67 -9.49 16.30
CA ASN A 9 13.33 -9.79 17.57
C ASN A 9 12.63 -9.12 18.78
N SER A 10 11.36 -8.73 18.65
CA SER A 10 10.57 -8.02 19.67
C SER A 10 11.12 -6.67 20.16
N GLN A 11 12.19 -6.16 19.57
CA GLN A 11 12.77 -4.85 19.89
C GLN A 11 11.91 -3.72 19.32
N ARG A 12 11.74 -2.65 20.09
CA ARG A 12 11.01 -1.44 19.65
C ARG A 12 11.90 -0.61 18.73
N LEU A 13 11.34 -0.16 17.61
CA LEU A 13 12.01 0.77 16.71
C LEU A 13 11.78 2.22 17.18
N THR A 14 12.85 2.99 17.31
CA THR A 14 12.80 4.40 17.74
C THR A 14 12.77 5.32 16.52
N VAL A 15 12.24 6.54 16.71
CA VAL A 15 12.20 7.53 15.62
C VAL A 15 13.60 8.10 15.46
N LYS A 16 14.22 7.89 14.30
CA LYS A 16 15.52 8.48 13.96
C LYS A 16 15.37 9.89 13.41
N SER A 17 14.47 10.05 12.44
CA SER A 17 14.30 11.35 11.77
C SER A 17 12.95 11.46 11.07
N VAL A 18 12.57 12.69 10.74
CA VAL A 18 11.39 13.00 9.93
C VAL A 18 11.86 13.75 8.69
N THR A 19 11.51 13.23 7.52
CA THR A 19 11.90 13.82 6.23
C THR A 19 10.67 14.10 5.40
N THR A 20 10.74 15.12 4.54
CA THR A 20 9.67 15.43 3.59
C THR A 20 10.05 14.89 2.21
N LYS A 21 9.20 14.04 1.63
CA LYS A 21 9.38 13.50 0.28
C LYS A 21 8.37 14.11 -0.67
N LYS A 22 8.83 14.53 -1.85
CA LYS A 22 7.98 14.94 -2.97
C LYS A 22 7.68 13.72 -3.85
N SER A 23 6.43 13.55 -4.24
CA SER A 23 6.01 12.56 -5.23
C SER A 23 6.18 13.09 -6.66
N LYS A 24 6.02 12.22 -7.66
CA LYS A 24 6.07 12.59 -9.08
C LYS A 24 5.04 13.66 -9.46
N SER A 25 3.87 13.67 -8.81
CA SER A 25 2.82 14.67 -9.00
C SER A 25 3.03 15.97 -8.20
N GLY A 26 4.18 16.13 -7.54
CA GLY A 26 4.49 17.33 -6.74
C GLY A 26 3.95 17.30 -5.30
N TYR A 27 3.13 16.32 -4.92
CA TYR A 27 2.62 16.22 -3.55
C TYR A 27 3.76 15.99 -2.54
N LYS A 28 3.79 16.82 -1.49
CA LYS A 28 4.76 16.73 -0.39
C LYS A 28 4.19 15.91 0.77
N SER A 29 4.91 14.87 1.16
CA SER A 29 4.51 13.96 2.26
C SER A 29 5.57 13.95 3.36
N LYS A 30 5.12 14.04 4.62
CA LYS A 30 5.99 13.85 5.79
C LYS A 30 6.14 12.34 6.05
N ILE A 31 7.38 11.88 6.09
CA ILE A 31 7.77 10.49 6.31
C ILE A 31 8.59 10.43 7.60
N THR A 32 8.20 9.56 8.52
CA THR A 32 8.96 9.25 9.72
C THR A 32 9.82 8.02 9.46
N ILE A 33 11.11 8.12 9.76
CA ILE A 33 12.09 7.05 9.64
C ILE A 33 12.32 6.48 11.04
N TYR A 34 12.08 5.19 11.19
CA TYR A 34 12.32 4.43 12.40
C TYR A 34 13.54 3.55 12.22
N GLU A 35 14.36 3.41 13.24
CA GLU A 35 15.56 2.57 13.25
C GLU A 35 15.62 1.69 14.49
N SER A 36 16.24 0.51 14.35
CA SER A 36 16.50 -0.39 15.49
C SER A 36 17.76 0.07 16.22
N GLU A 37 17.77 -0.05 17.54
CA GLU A 37 18.91 0.36 18.38
C GLU A 37 20.17 -0.45 18.04
N SER A 38 20.08 -1.79 18.02
CA SER A 38 21.15 -2.64 17.50
C SER A 38 20.61 -3.89 16.81
N CYS A 39 21.13 -4.20 15.63
CA CYS A 39 20.88 -5.46 14.91
C CYS A 39 22.10 -6.38 14.90
N GLU A 40 23.12 -6.10 15.72
CA GLU A 40 24.32 -6.93 15.83
C GLU A 40 23.99 -8.28 16.48
N GLY A 41 24.43 -9.38 15.86
CA GLY A 41 24.14 -10.74 16.33
C GLY A 41 22.68 -11.22 16.20
N CYS A 42 21.80 -10.47 15.52
CA CYS A 42 20.39 -10.87 15.39
C CYS A 42 20.25 -12.12 14.49
N LYS A 43 19.70 -13.21 15.06
CA LYS A 43 19.43 -14.48 14.34
C LYS A 43 18.54 -14.28 13.11
N TYR A 44 17.66 -13.28 13.16
CA TYR A 44 16.73 -12.95 12.08
C TYR A 44 17.29 -11.94 11.07
N LYS A 45 18.55 -11.52 11.17
CA LYS A 45 19.10 -10.44 10.32
C LYS A 45 18.99 -10.79 8.83
N SER A 46 19.30 -12.04 8.47
CA SER A 46 19.25 -12.55 7.08
C SER A 46 17.84 -12.46 6.47
N SER A 47 16.79 -12.75 7.24
CA SER A 47 15.40 -12.68 6.77
C SER A 47 14.76 -11.30 6.95
N CYS A 48 15.24 -10.50 7.91
CA CYS A 48 14.60 -9.26 8.31
C CYS A 48 15.05 -8.04 7.47
N THR A 49 16.30 -7.95 7.05
CA THR A 49 16.82 -6.79 6.32
C THR A 49 18.03 -7.14 5.45
N LYS A 50 18.03 -6.67 4.20
CA LYS A 50 19.19 -6.75 3.30
C LYS A 50 20.21 -5.63 3.50
N ALA A 51 19.93 -4.66 4.38
CA ALA A 51 20.85 -3.56 4.65
C ALA A 51 22.05 -4.04 5.49
N LYS A 52 23.24 -3.47 5.23
CA LYS A 52 24.46 -3.78 5.99
C LYS A 52 24.35 -3.39 7.47
N GLY A 53 23.66 -2.28 7.75
CA GLY A 53 23.47 -1.74 9.11
C GLY A 53 22.15 -2.15 9.79
N ASN A 54 21.67 -1.29 10.68
CA ASN A 54 20.43 -1.51 11.43
C ASN A 54 19.19 -1.47 10.53
N LYS A 55 18.14 -2.19 10.95
CA LYS A 55 16.84 -2.17 10.30
C LYS A 55 16.26 -0.77 10.32
N LYS A 56 15.87 -0.26 9.15
CA LYS A 56 15.15 1.01 8.99
C LYS A 56 13.80 0.78 8.36
N ILE A 57 12.77 1.42 8.91
CA ILE A 57 11.40 1.39 8.37
C ILE A 57 10.96 2.82 8.16
N THR A 58 10.35 3.11 7.01
CA THR A 58 9.80 4.43 6.72
C THR A 58 8.29 4.35 6.71
N THR A 59 7.62 5.28 7.38
CA THR A 59 6.15 5.29 7.47
C THR A 59 5.63 6.72 7.54
N SER A 60 4.53 7.00 6.84
CA SER A 60 3.84 8.28 6.93
C SER A 60 2.64 8.18 7.87
N LYS A 61 2.65 8.97 8.96
CA LYS A 61 1.55 9.00 9.94
C LYS A 61 0.23 9.45 9.30
N LYS A 62 0.29 10.48 8.44
CA LYS A 62 -0.88 11.00 7.72
C LYS A 62 -1.49 9.94 6.81
N PHE A 63 -0.64 9.18 6.11
CA PHE A 63 -1.12 8.11 5.23
C PHE A 63 -1.85 7.01 6.02
N ALA A 64 -1.29 6.55 7.15
CA ALA A 64 -1.91 5.54 7.98
C ALA A 64 -3.30 5.99 8.47
N HIS A 65 -3.43 7.22 8.95
CA HIS A 65 -4.70 7.77 9.40
C HIS A 65 -5.75 7.89 8.28
N LEU A 66 -5.34 8.39 7.11
CA LEU A 66 -6.25 8.49 5.96
C LEU A 66 -6.68 7.11 5.44
N ARG A 67 -5.79 6.11 5.53
CA ARG A 67 -6.10 4.73 5.17
C ARG A 67 -7.14 4.13 6.13
N GLU A 68 -7.02 4.36 7.42
CA GLU A 68 -7.98 3.93 8.43
C GLU A 68 -9.35 4.55 8.19
N LYS A 69 -9.42 5.88 8.05
CA LYS A 69 -10.66 6.59 7.71
C LYS A 69 -11.30 6.10 6.41
N SER A 70 -10.48 5.81 5.40
CA SER A 70 -10.96 5.23 4.13
C SER A 70 -11.56 3.84 4.34
N LEU A 71 -10.91 3.00 5.15
CA LEU A 71 -11.39 1.67 5.51
C LEU A 71 -12.74 1.74 6.24
N GLU A 72 -12.87 2.64 7.20
CA GLU A 72 -14.13 2.89 7.94
C GLU A 72 -15.24 3.28 6.97
N ASN A 73 -15.00 4.28 6.12
CA ASN A 73 -15.98 4.72 5.11
C ASN A 73 -16.44 3.58 4.21
N ILE A 74 -15.51 2.73 3.77
CA ILE A 74 -15.78 1.61 2.87
C ILE A 74 -16.60 0.50 3.56
N LYS A 75 -16.44 0.34 4.88
CA LYS A 75 -17.16 -0.66 5.67
C LYS A 75 -18.58 -0.24 6.05
N THR A 76 -18.92 1.04 5.95
CA THR A 76 -20.30 1.51 6.16
C THR A 76 -21.27 0.91 5.13
N ASP A 77 -22.55 0.82 5.45
CA ASP A 77 -23.57 0.31 4.52
C ASP A 77 -23.61 1.08 3.21
N LYS A 78 -23.48 2.42 3.29
CA LYS A 78 -23.34 3.29 2.12
C LYS A 78 -22.10 2.94 1.30
N GLY A 79 -20.96 2.70 1.97
CA GLY A 79 -19.71 2.28 1.33
C GLY A 79 -19.83 0.93 0.63
N ILE A 80 -20.48 -0.04 1.27
CA ILE A 80 -20.74 -1.37 0.71
C ILE A 80 -21.64 -1.27 -0.52
N LEU A 81 -22.73 -0.49 -0.44
CA LEU A 81 -23.64 -0.25 -1.57
C LEU A 81 -22.91 0.36 -2.77
N LEU A 82 -22.13 1.42 -2.54
CA LEU A 82 -21.36 2.07 -3.60
C LEU A 82 -20.32 1.13 -4.23
N ARG A 83 -19.68 0.27 -3.42
CA ARG A 83 -18.73 -0.74 -3.93
C ARG A 83 -19.42 -1.79 -4.79
N LYS A 84 -20.58 -2.30 -4.36
CA LYS A 84 -21.38 -3.24 -5.15
C LYS A 84 -21.79 -2.61 -6.48
N ASN A 85 -22.32 -1.38 -6.45
CA ASN A 85 -22.71 -0.66 -7.66
C ASN A 85 -21.52 -0.46 -8.61
N ARG A 86 -20.33 -0.15 -8.07
CA ARG A 86 -19.13 0.00 -8.90
C ARG A 86 -18.71 -1.31 -9.58
N SER A 87 -18.82 -2.45 -8.89
CA SER A 87 -18.57 -3.76 -9.50
C SER A 87 -19.51 -4.03 -10.68
N ILE A 88 -20.81 -3.80 -10.49
CA ILE A 88 -21.82 -4.00 -11.55
C ILE A 88 -21.55 -3.11 -12.77
N GLN A 89 -21.26 -1.82 -12.56
CA GLN A 89 -20.94 -0.89 -13.67
C GLN A 89 -19.72 -1.35 -14.48
N VAL A 90 -18.70 -1.87 -13.79
CA VAL A 90 -17.45 -2.30 -14.41
C VAL A 90 -17.66 -3.58 -15.23
N GLU A 91 -18.51 -4.50 -14.77
CA GLU A 91 -18.88 -5.72 -15.52
C GLU A 91 -19.51 -5.40 -16.87
N GLY A 92 -20.45 -4.45 -16.93
CA GLY A 92 -21.08 -4.04 -18.19
C GLY A 92 -20.07 -3.58 -19.25
N VAL A 93 -19.09 -2.76 -18.85
CA VAL A 93 -18.01 -2.31 -19.75
C VAL A 93 -17.12 -3.48 -20.19
N PHE A 94 -16.78 -4.38 -19.27
CA PHE A 94 -15.96 -5.56 -19.59
C PHE A 94 -16.64 -6.50 -20.59
N VAL A 95 -17.95 -6.70 -20.49
CA VAL A 95 -18.70 -7.51 -21.46
C VAL A 95 -18.58 -6.90 -22.87
N VAL A 96 -18.81 -5.59 -23.01
CA VAL A 96 -18.69 -4.90 -24.31
C VAL A 96 -17.29 -5.05 -24.90
N ILE A 97 -16.24 -4.85 -24.08
CA ILE A 97 -14.84 -4.99 -24.52
C ILE A 97 -14.56 -6.43 -24.99
N LYS A 98 -14.98 -7.44 -24.22
CA LYS A 98 -14.78 -8.85 -24.58
C LYS A 98 -15.47 -9.21 -25.88
N THR A 99 -16.73 -8.81 -26.02
CA THR A 99 -17.53 -9.04 -27.22
C THR A 99 -16.87 -8.41 -28.44
N ARG A 100 -16.42 -7.15 -28.34
CA ARG A 100 -15.71 -6.47 -29.44
C ARG A 100 -14.42 -7.19 -29.84
N LEU A 101 -13.60 -7.58 -28.85
CA LEU A 101 -12.35 -8.30 -29.11
C LEU A 101 -12.60 -9.68 -29.76
N TRP A 102 -13.66 -10.38 -29.38
CA TRP A 102 -14.04 -11.66 -29.98
C TRP A 102 -14.49 -11.49 -31.43
N PHE A 103 -15.34 -10.51 -31.72
CA PHE A 103 -15.76 -10.20 -33.09
C PHE A 103 -14.57 -9.82 -34.00
N GLN A 104 -13.65 -9.00 -33.48
CA GLN A 104 -12.46 -8.62 -34.23
C GLN A 104 -11.58 -9.83 -34.58
N LYS A 105 -11.36 -10.73 -33.62
CA LYS A 105 -10.61 -11.98 -33.88
C LYS A 105 -11.25 -12.87 -34.94
N ILE A 106 -12.58 -12.98 -34.97
CA ILE A 106 -13.29 -13.76 -35.99
C ILE A 106 -13.12 -13.13 -37.37
N PHE A 107 -13.19 -11.80 -37.46
CA PHE A 107 -13.04 -11.09 -38.72
C PHE A 107 -11.60 -11.19 -39.25
N ASP A 108 -10.61 -10.99 -38.38
CA ASP A 108 -9.19 -11.09 -38.72
C ASP A 108 -8.77 -12.52 -39.10
N ALA A 109 -9.44 -13.56 -38.57
CA ALA A 109 -9.19 -14.95 -38.94
C ALA A 109 -9.85 -15.39 -40.26
N ARG A 110 -10.67 -14.53 -40.88
CA ARG A 110 -11.33 -14.78 -42.18
C ARG A 110 -10.64 -14.10 -43.36
N ASN A 111 -9.72 -13.18 -43.10
CA ASN A 111 -8.79 -12.59 -44.09
C ASN A 111 -7.43 -13.27 -43.98
#